data_AF-A0A440JXZ2-F1
#
_entry.id   AF-A0A440JXZ2-F1
#
_cell.length_a   1.000
_cell.length_b   1.000
_cell.length_c   1.000
_cell.angle_alpha   90.00
_cell.angle_beta   90.00
_cell.angle_gamma   90.00
#
_symmetry.space_group_name_H-M   'P 1'
#
loop_
_entity.id
_entity.type
_entity.pdbx_description
1 polymer ?
#
loop_
_entity_poly.entity_id
_entity_poly.type
_entity_poly.pdbx_seq_one_letter_code
_entity_poly.pdbx_strand_id
1 'polypeptide(L)'
;VEGGEQRNRGLEFNVFGEVTPGVRLLGGVTLLEGELTRTNSAATRGNTPIGVPSVQFNLGAEWDTPFLQGLTLAANVIHTGRQYVDTANTQEIPFWTRLDLGARYHTEIQDRP
;
A
#
# COMPACT_ATOMS: atom_id res chain seq x y z
N VAL A 1 8.48 -1.78 35.22
CA VAL A 1 7.25 -1.20 34.63
C VAL A 1 6.69 -2.26 33.71
N GLU A 2 5.58 -2.91 34.07
CA GLU A 2 4.93 -3.91 33.22
C GLU A 2 4.26 -3.24 32.00
N GLY A 3 4.42 -3.85 30.82
CA GLY A 3 3.67 -3.56 29.59
C GLY A 3 4.15 -2.34 28.79
N GLY A 4 4.78 -2.57 27.63
CA GLY A 4 4.86 -1.54 26.60
C GLY A 4 3.51 -1.37 25.91
N GLU A 5 3.15 -0.13 25.55
CA GLU A 5 1.91 0.17 24.83
C GLU A 5 2.21 1.01 23.60
N GLN A 6 1.66 0.56 22.48
CA GLN A 6 1.62 1.27 21.22
C GLN A 6 0.16 1.50 20.84
N ARG A 7 -0.17 2.71 20.41
CA ARG A 7 -1.48 3.08 19.89
C ARG A 7 -1.35 3.42 18.41
N ASN A 8 -2.16 2.77 17.58
CA ASN A 8 -2.28 3.07 16.17
C ASN A 8 -3.69 3.61 15.90
N ARG A 9 -3.78 4.81 15.31
CA ARG A 9 -5.05 5.43 14.93
C ARG A 9 -4.96 5.85 13.48
N GLY A 10 -5.99 5.59 12.69
CA GLY A 10 -5.91 5.88 11.27
C GLY A 10 -7.24 5.86 10.56
N LEU A 11 -7.16 6.29 9.30
CA LEU A 11 -8.24 6.21 8.34
C LEU A 11 -7.80 5.30 7.20
N GLU A 12 -8.70 4.43 6.78
CA GLU A 12 -8.49 3.52 5.66
C GLU A 12 -9.61 3.70 4.66
N PHE A 13 -9.23 3.84 3.39
CA PHE A 13 -10.16 3.87 2.28
C PHE A 13 -9.72 2.84 1.26
N ASN A 14 -10.67 2.04 0.78
CA ASN A 14 -10.42 0.97 -0.17
C ASN A 14 -11.40 1.07 -1.35
N VAL A 15 -10.91 0.70 -2.52
CA VAL A 15 -11.68 0.59 -3.76
C VAL A 15 -11.38 -0.75 -4.42
N PHE A 16 -12.42 -1.41 -4.91
CA PHE A 16 -12.27 -2.66 -5.65
C PHE A 16 -13.41 -2.86 -6.63
N GLY A 17 -13.14 -3.54 -7.74
CA GLY A 17 -14.13 -3.98 -8.72
C GLY A 17 -13.99 -3.33 -10.08
N GLU A 18 -15.00 -3.55 -10.93
CA GLU A 18 -15.09 -2.96 -12.25
C GLU A 18 -15.80 -1.61 -12.16
N VAL A 19 -15.05 -0.53 -12.32
CA VAL A 19 -15.54 0.85 -12.12
C VAL A 19 -16.19 1.43 -13.37
N THR A 20 -15.86 0.87 -14.53
CA THR A 20 -16.49 1.11 -15.84
C THR A 20 -16.21 -0.11 -16.72
N PRO A 21 -17.04 -0.42 -17.74
CA PRO A 21 -16.84 -1.60 -18.57
C PRO A 21 -15.41 -1.75 -19.09
N GLY A 22 -14.78 -2.87 -18.76
CA GLY A 22 -13.41 -3.21 -19.16
C GLY A 22 -12.30 -2.57 -18.30
N VAL A 23 -12.63 -1.82 -17.24
CA VAL A 23 -11.62 -1.25 -16.32
C VAL A 23 -11.86 -1.73 -14.90
N ARG A 24 -10.89 -2.47 -14.37
CA ARG A 24 -10.91 -2.99 -12.99
C ARG A 24 -9.91 -2.23 -12.15
N LEU A 25 -10.32 -1.83 -10.95
CA LEU A 25 -9.46 -1.24 -9.94
C LEU A 25 -9.40 -2.11 -8.70
N LEU A 26 -8.25 -2.09 -8.03
CA LEU A 26 -8.07 -2.65 -6.69
C LEU A 26 -7.02 -1.82 -5.96
N GLY A 27 -7.35 -1.32 -4.79
CA GLY A 27 -6.39 -0.56 -4.01
C GLY A 27 -7.00 0.18 -2.85
N GLY A 28 -6.18 1.00 -2.21
CA GLY A 28 -6.55 1.79 -1.06
C GLY A 28 -5.47 2.75 -0.62
N VAL A 29 -5.86 3.57 0.36
CA VAL A 29 -4.97 4.46 1.08
C VAL A 29 -5.21 4.30 2.57
N THR A 30 -4.11 4.23 3.32
CA THR A 30 -4.10 4.21 4.77
C THR A 30 -3.34 5.43 5.26
N LEU A 31 -3.99 6.24 6.10
CA LEU A 31 -3.37 7.31 6.87
C LEU A 31 -3.26 6.81 8.30
N LEU A 32 -2.05 6.75 8.86
CA LEU A 32 -1.81 6.11 10.14
C LEU A 32 -0.96 7.00 11.05
N GLU A 33 -1.44 7.19 12.27
CA GLU A 33 -0.72 7.79 13.37
C GLU A 33 -0.40 6.69 14.39
N GLY A 34 0.86 6.24 14.40
CA GLY A 34 1.39 5.32 15.40
C GLY A 34 2.13 6.08 16.49
N GLU A 35 1.86 5.76 17.75
CA GLU A 35 2.51 6.37 18.92
C GLU A 35 2.87 5.32 19.97
N LEU A 36 4.10 5.38 20.49
CA LEU A 36 4.51 4.64 21.68
C LEU A 36 4.01 5.36 22.95
N THR A 37 2.81 4.99 23.42
CA THR A 37 2.14 5.65 24.55
C THR A 37 2.68 5.22 25.92
N ARG A 38 3.22 3.99 26.03
CA ARG A 38 3.92 3.51 27.23
C ARG A 38 5.20 2.79 26.85
N THR A 39 6.30 3.24 27.42
CA THR A 39 7.65 2.73 27.18
C THR A 39 8.41 2.61 28.50
N ASN A 40 9.49 1.83 28.50
CA ASN A 40 10.42 1.71 29.64
C ASN A 40 11.36 2.93 29.79
N SER A 41 11.33 3.87 28.85
CA SER A 41 12.11 5.11 28.84
C SER A 41 11.24 6.30 28.47
N ALA A 42 11.23 7.35 29.30
CA ALA A 42 10.51 8.58 28.98
C ALA A 42 10.96 9.22 27.66
N ALA A 43 12.20 8.98 27.23
CA ALA A 43 12.77 9.53 26.00
C ALA A 43 12.15 8.95 24.71
N THR A 44 11.48 7.80 24.79
CA THR A 44 10.85 7.16 23.61
C THR A 44 9.32 7.20 23.66
N ARG A 45 8.74 7.76 24.72
CA ARG A 45 7.29 7.93 24.82
C ARG A 45 6.84 9.06 23.89
N GLY A 46 5.82 8.81 23.09
CA GLY A 46 5.33 9.74 22.06
C GLY A 46 5.99 9.56 20.70
N ASN A 47 7.05 8.76 20.61
CA ASN A 47 7.71 8.47 19.34
C ASN A 47 6.85 7.57 18.45
N THR A 48 7.06 7.68 17.14
CA THR A 48 6.47 6.78 16.15
C THR A 48 7.12 5.40 16.23
N PRO A 49 6.34 4.32 16.29
CA PRO A 49 6.86 2.96 16.27
C PRO A 49 7.68 2.66 15.01
N ILE A 50 8.67 1.78 15.16
CA ILE A 50 9.51 1.31 14.05
C ILE A 50 8.66 0.71 12.93
N GLY A 51 8.96 1.05 11.68
CA GLY A 51 8.30 0.47 10.51
C GLY A 51 6.85 0.91 10.28
N VAL A 52 6.33 1.86 11.06
CA VAL A 52 4.97 2.41 10.88
C VAL A 52 5.04 3.68 10.01
N PRO A 53 4.64 3.62 8.74
CA PRO A 53 4.61 4.80 7.88
C PRO A 53 3.34 5.61 8.15
N SER A 54 3.42 6.93 8.01
CA SER A 54 2.24 7.80 8.18
C SER A 54 1.23 7.70 7.02
N VAL A 55 1.69 7.24 5.86
CA VAL A 55 0.87 7.05 4.66
C VAL A 55 1.29 5.77 3.93
N GLN A 56 0.30 4.98 3.51
CA GLN A 56 0.47 3.88 2.56
C GLN A 56 -0.58 4.01 1.47
N PHE A 57 -0.17 3.83 0.23
CA PHE A 57 -1.06 3.85 -0.92
C PHE A 57 -0.72 2.67 -1.82
N ASN A 58 -1.74 1.94 -2.25
CA ASN A 58 -1.63 0.90 -3.26
C ASN A 58 -2.79 1.07 -4.24
N LEU A 59 -2.51 1.05 -5.55
CA LEU A 59 -3.55 1.09 -6.56
C LEU A 59 -3.12 0.31 -7.78
N GLY A 60 -3.84 -0.78 -8.03
CA GLY A 60 -3.81 -1.56 -9.26
C GLY A 60 -4.96 -1.18 -10.17
N ALA A 61 -4.66 -1.11 -11.46
CA ALA A 61 -5.63 -0.94 -12.53
C ALA A 61 -5.38 -1.98 -13.62
N GLU A 62 -6.44 -2.62 -14.08
CA GLU A 62 -6.45 -3.42 -15.31
C GLU A 62 -7.42 -2.82 -16.32
N TRP A 63 -7.03 -2.85 -17.58
CA TRP A 63 -7.82 -2.35 -18.69
C TRP A 63 -7.86 -3.37 -19.84
N ASP A 64 -9.05 -3.90 -20.11
CA ASP A 64 -9.31 -4.69 -21.31
C ASP A 64 -9.44 -3.74 -22.51
N THR A 65 -8.52 -3.88 -23.45
CA THR A 65 -8.39 -2.88 -24.52
C THR A 65 -9.53 -3.03 -25.54
N PRO A 66 -10.15 -1.92 -25.99
CA PRO A 66 -11.24 -1.98 -26.96
C PRO A 66 -10.76 -2.26 -28.38
N PHE A 67 -9.45 -2.14 -28.64
CA PHE A 67 -8.86 -2.24 -29.97
C PHE A 67 -8.17 -3.59 -30.24
N LEU A 68 -7.92 -4.40 -29.21
CA LEU A 68 -7.37 -5.75 -29.36
C LEU A 68 -8.09 -6.70 -28.38
N GLN A 69 -9.04 -7.46 -28.93
CA GLN A 69 -9.83 -8.41 -28.14
C GLN A 69 -8.91 -9.43 -27.45
N GLY A 70 -9.15 -9.64 -26.16
CA GLY A 70 -8.35 -10.56 -25.33
C GLY A 70 -7.11 -9.92 -24.70
N LEU A 71 -6.69 -8.71 -25.11
CA LEU A 71 -5.59 -7.97 -24.45
C LEU A 71 -6.09 -7.19 -23.23
N THR A 72 -5.46 -7.45 -22.08
CA THR A 72 -5.53 -6.65 -20.86
C THR A 72 -4.18 -5.97 -20.62
N LEU A 73 -4.17 -4.68 -20.34
CA LEU A 73 -3.02 -3.95 -19.81
C LEU A 73 -3.21 -3.74 -18.30
N ALA A 74 -2.12 -3.80 -17.54
CA ALA A 74 -2.14 -3.65 -16.09
C ALA A 74 -1.06 -2.66 -15.62
N ALA A 75 -1.38 -1.89 -14.59
CA ALA A 75 -0.42 -1.05 -13.88
C ALA A 75 -0.73 -1.07 -12.38
N ASN A 76 0.31 -1.12 -11.55
CA ASN A 76 0.18 -0.97 -10.10
C ASN A 76 1.13 0.12 -9.60
N VAL A 77 0.60 1.02 -8.78
CA VAL A 77 1.38 2.04 -8.07
C VAL A 77 1.34 1.74 -6.58
N ILE A 78 2.50 1.67 -5.96
CA ILE A 78 2.65 1.47 -4.52
C ILE A 78 3.49 2.60 -3.97
N HIS A 79 3.01 3.29 -2.94
CA HIS A 79 3.73 4.31 -2.22
C HIS A 79 3.74 3.99 -0.73
N THR A 80 4.92 4.07 -0.13
CA THR A 80 5.11 3.92 1.31
C THR A 80 5.85 5.13 1.84
N GLY A 81 5.26 5.79 2.83
CA GLY A 81 5.87 6.94 3.50
C GLY A 81 7.16 6.57 4.25
N ARG A 82 7.87 7.59 4.71
CA ARG A 82 9.03 7.45 5.62
C ARG A 82 8.72 6.52 6.79
N GLN A 83 9.72 5.76 7.24
CA GLN A 83 9.60 4.87 8.40
C GLN A 83 10.84 5.00 9.27
N TYR A 84 10.67 5.05 10.58
CA TYR A 84 11.81 4.95 11.50
C TYR A 84 12.29 3.51 11.61
N VAL A 85 13.61 3.34 11.78
CA VAL A 85 14.25 2.04 12.02
C VAL A 85 14.77 1.88 13.46
N ASP A 86 14.61 2.92 14.28
CA ASP A 86 14.91 2.89 15.71
C ASP A 86 13.77 3.53 16.54
N THR A 87 13.71 3.18 17.84
CA THR A 87 12.68 3.70 18.76
C THR A 87 12.96 5.12 19.25
N ALA A 88 14.17 5.63 19.01
CA ALA A 88 14.55 7.01 19.31
C ALA A 88 14.08 7.99 18.22
N ASN A 89 13.61 7.47 17.07
CA ASN A 89 13.22 8.22 15.89
C ASN A 89 14.37 9.08 15.31
N THR A 90 15.58 8.55 15.35
CA THR A 90 16.79 9.24 14.86
C THR A 90 17.27 8.75 13.49
N GLN A 91 16.86 7.55 13.07
CA GLN A 91 17.17 6.97 11.77
C GLN A 91 15.91 6.55 11.04
N GLU A 92 15.89 6.80 9.74
CA GLU A 92 14.73 6.58 8.89
C GLU A 92 15.09 5.94 7.55
N ILE A 93 14.15 5.18 7.01
CA ILE A 93 14.09 4.83 5.60
C ILE A 93 13.28 5.94 4.91
N PRO A 94 13.80 6.57 3.84
CA PRO A 94 13.06 7.58 3.09
C PRO A 94 11.83 6.95 2.44
N PHE A 95 10.86 7.77 2.07
CA PHE A 95 9.70 7.29 1.32
C PHE A 95 10.12 6.66 -0.02
N TRP A 96 9.29 5.77 -0.55
CA TRP A 96 9.47 5.23 -1.89
C TRP A 96 8.15 5.11 -2.64
N THR A 97 8.25 5.10 -3.97
CA THR A 97 7.16 4.81 -4.87
C THR A 97 7.62 3.78 -5.89
N ARG A 98 6.82 2.73 -6.11
CA ARG A 98 7.06 1.69 -7.11
C ARG A 98 5.93 1.70 -8.13
N LEU A 99 6.31 1.56 -9.40
CA LEU A 99 5.39 1.36 -10.52
C LEU A 99 5.69 -0.03 -11.12
N ASP A 100 4.67 -0.88 -11.14
CA ASP A 100 4.70 -2.19 -11.78
C ASP A 100 3.81 -2.14 -13.02
N LEU A 101 4.29 -2.62 -14.17
CA LEU A 101 3.53 -2.67 -15.43
C LEU A 101 3.37 -4.13 -15.88
N GLY A 102 2.23 -4.44 -16.50
CA GLY A 102 1.93 -5.78 -16.98
C GLY A 102 1.01 -5.79 -18.19
N ALA A 103 0.97 -6.92 -18.88
CA ALA A 103 0.03 -7.20 -19.95
C ALA A 103 -0.34 -8.68 -19.95
N ARG A 104 -1.57 -8.99 -20.33
CA ARG A 104 -2.10 -10.35 -20.46
C ARG A 104 -2.88 -10.46 -21.76
N TYR A 105 -2.70 -11.52 -22.51
CA TYR A 105 -3.48 -11.79 -23.71
C TYR A 105 -4.17 -13.15 -23.59
N HIS A 106 -5.49 -13.18 -23.76
CA HIS A 106 -6.30 -14.38 -23.77
C HIS A 106 -6.70 -14.73 -25.20
N THR A 107 -6.43 -15.97 -25.62
CA THR A 107 -6.70 -16.47 -26.97
C THR A 107 -7.05 -17.95 -26.93
N GLU A 108 -7.48 -18.52 -28.06
CA GLU A 108 -7.84 -19.92 -28.17
C GLU A 108 -7.04 -20.57 -29.32
N ILE A 109 -6.47 -21.74 -29.08
CA ILE A 109 -5.68 -22.50 -30.06
C ILE A 109 -6.22 -23.93 -30.12
N GLN A 110 -6.78 -24.33 -31.26
CA GLN A 110 -7.39 -25.66 -31.47
C GLN A 110 -8.46 -25.99 -30.40
N ASP A 111 -9.39 -25.06 -30.18
CA ASP A 111 -10.48 -25.19 -29.20
C ASP A 111 -10.01 -25.34 -27.74
N ARG A 112 -8.83 -24.78 -27.42
CA ARG A 112 -8.25 -24.78 -26.08
C ARG A 112 -7.82 -23.37 -25.68
N PRO A 113 -8.21 -22.90 -24.48
CA PRO A 113 -7.79 -21.60 -23.95
C PRO A 113 -6.30 -21.56 -23.59
#